data_AF-A0A919LW97-F1
#
_entry.id   AF-A0A919LW97-F1
#
_cell.length_a   1.000
_cell.length_b   1.000
_cell.length_c   1.000
_cell.angle_alpha   90.00
_cell.angle_beta   90.00
_cell.angle_gamma   90.00
#
_symmetry.space_group_name_H-M   'P 1'
#
loop_
_entity.id
_entity.type
_entity.pdbx_description
1 polymer ?
#
loop_
_entity_poly.entity_id
_entity_poly.type
_entity_poly.pdbx_seq_one_letter_code
_entity_poly.pdbx_strand_id
1 'polypeptide(L)' 'MNVEASGSRWLLHFDDWMYLQDGSHLFNKTEMKKFGITVATVTLFFTRTTAEERTAP' A
#
# COMPACT_ATOMS: atom_id res chain seq x y z
N MET A 1 6.68 -0.67 -9.02
CA MET A 1 5.57 0.28 -9.28
C MET A 1 6.12 1.60 -9.80
N ASN A 2 5.43 2.24 -10.74
CA ASN A 2 5.74 3.61 -11.16
C ASN A 2 4.99 4.58 -10.24
N VAL A 3 5.71 5.44 -9.52
CA VAL A 3 5.11 6.45 -8.63
C VAL A 3 5.48 7.83 -9.12
N GLU A 4 4.49 8.72 -9.17
CA GLU A 4 4.69 10.13 -9.53
C GLU A 4 4.73 10.98 -8.25
N ALA A 5 5.81 11.72 -8.07
CA ALA A 5 6.01 12.59 -6.92
C ALA A 5 6.80 13.83 -7.36
N SER A 6 6.28 15.02 -7.03
CA SER A 6 6.91 16.32 -7.33
C SER A 6 7.34 16.47 -8.79
N GLY A 7 6.49 16.08 -9.74
CA GLY A 7 6.75 16.18 -11.18
C GLY A 7 7.80 15.19 -11.71
N SER A 8 8.25 14.24 -10.90
CA SER A 8 9.19 13.19 -11.30
C SER A 8 8.54 11.82 -11.23
N ARG A 9 8.94 10.92 -12.14
CA ARG A 9 8.49 9.53 -12.17
C ARG A 9 9.60 8.61 -11.64
N TRP A 10 9.25 7.78 -10.66
CA TRP A 10 10.18 6.93 -9.93
C TRP A 10 9.85 5.47 -10.16
N LEU A 11 10.85 4.68 -10.56
CA LEU A 11 10.76 3.23 -10.59
C LEU A 11 11.15 2.68 -9.21
N LEU A 12 10.18 2.08 -8.53
CA LEU A 12 10.33 1.60 -7.16
C LEU A 12 9.97 0.11 -7.06
N HIS A 13 10.76 -0.63 -6.29
CA HIS A 13 10.53 -2.03 -5.97
C HIS A 13 9.85 -2.14 -4.60
N PHE A 14 8.85 -3.01 -4.50
CA PHE A 14 8.04 -3.25 -3.29
C PHE A 14 8.07 -4.77 -3.06
N ASP A 15 8.61 -5.21 -1.93
CA ASP A 15 8.83 -6.63 -1.60
C ASP A 15 8.16 -6.91 -0.25
N ASP A 16 6.87 -7.28 -0.27
CA ASP A 16 6.07 -7.15 0.94
C ASP A 16 5.19 -8.33 1.27
N TRP A 17 5.00 -8.51 2.57
CA TRP A 17 4.07 -9.46 3.15
C TRP A 17 2.74 -8.77 3.44
N MET A 18 1.66 -9.47 3.14
CA MET A 18 0.30 -9.05 3.48
C MET A 18 -0.04 -9.58 4.88
N TYR A 19 -0.55 -8.70 5.74
CA TYR A 19 -0.99 -9.02 7.08
C TYR A 19 -2.52 -8.95 7.15
N LEU A 20 -3.15 -10.06 7.53
CA LEU A 20 -4.59 -10.13 7.81
C LEU A 20 -4.79 -9.75 9.28
N GLN A 21 -5.35 -8.57 9.55
CA GLN A 21 -5.64 -8.13 10.91
C GLN A 21 -6.87 -8.85 11.47
N ASP A 22 -7.92 -8.94 10.65
CA ASP A 22 -9.16 -9.65 10.97
C ASP A 22 -9.89 -10.07 9.68
N GLY A 23 -11.12 -10.56 9.81
CA GLY A 23 -11.90 -11.07 8.68
C GLY A 23 -12.21 -10.05 7.57
N SER A 24 -12.04 -8.74 7.78
CA SER A 24 -12.31 -7.69 6.78
C SER A 24 -11.17 -6.69 6.60
N HIS A 25 -10.15 -6.68 7.45
CA HIS A 25 -9.05 -5.72 7.37
C HIS A 25 -7.71 -6.40 7.04
N LEU A 26 -7.03 -5.88 6.01
CA LEU A 26 -5.66 -6.25 5.65
C LEU A 26 -4.76 -5.02 5.62
N PHE A 27 -3.47 -5.21 5.89
CA PHE A 27 -2.49 -4.19 5.63
C PHE A 27 -1.19 -4.75 5.07
N ASN A 28 -0.43 -3.86 4.45
CA ASN A 28 0.89 -4.11 3.92
C ASN A 28 1.87 -3.08 4.49
N LYS A 29 3.12 -3.48 4.76
CA LYS A 29 4.19 -2.57 5.14
C LYS A 29 5.40 -2.81 4.25
N THR A 30 5.88 -1.73 3.63
CA THR A 30 6.95 -1.80 2.62
C THR A 30 8.01 -0.74 2.74
N GLU A 31 9.26 -1.14 2.58
CA GLU A 31 10.38 -0.22 2.40
C GLU A 31 10.60 0.11 0.92
N MET A 32 10.58 1.40 0.61
CA MET A 32 10.96 1.91 -0.69
C MET A 32 12.45 2.21 -0.74
N LYS A 33 13.16 1.65 -1.71
CA LYS A 33 14.61 1.85 -1.89
C LYS A 33 14.95 2.61 -3.17
N LYS A 34 15.95 3.48 -3.10
CA LYS A 34 16.61 4.10 -4.24
C LYS A 34 18.12 3.87 -4.12
N PHE A 35 18.75 3.32 -5.16
CA PHE A 35 20.19 2.99 -5.15
C PHE A 35 20.62 2.13 -3.93
N GLY A 36 19.75 1.22 -3.50
CA GLY A 36 19.99 0.36 -2.33
C GLY A 36 19.73 1.00 -0.96
N ILE A 37 19.42 2.31 -0.90
CA ILE A 37 19.14 3.05 0.33
C ILE A 37 17.62 3.13 0.55
N THR A 38 17.15 2.81 1.76
CA THR A 38 15.74 3.00 2.15
C THR A 38 15.45 4.49 2.30
N VAL A 39 14.50 4.99 1.51
CA VAL A 39 14.13 6.42 1.46
C VAL A 39 12.76 6.70 2.05
N ALA A 40 11.90 5.69 2.15
CA ALA A 40 10.57 5.80 2.73
C ALA A 40 10.05 4.43 3.17
N THR A 41 9.06 4.45 4.05
CA THR A 41 8.22 3.29 4.36
C THR A 41 6.78 3.63 3.99
N VAL A 42 6.12 2.73 3.27
CA VAL A 42 4.71 2.83 2.91
C VAL A 42 3.94 1.81 3.73
N THR A 43 2.83 2.24 4.31
CA THR A 43 1.84 1.33 4.92
C THR A 43 0.52 1.54 4.21
N LEU A 44 -0.04 0.47 3.65
CA LEU A 44 -1.32 0.47 2.96
C LEU A 44 -2.32 -0.32 3.79
N PHE A 45 -3.49 0.26 4.06
CA PHE A 45 -4.59 -0.40 4.76
C PHE A 45 -5.74 -0.64 3.78
N PHE A 46 -6.34 -1.82 3.86
CA PHE A 46 -7.46 -2.24 3.04
C PHE A 46 -8.57 -2.72 3.95
N THR A 47 -9.78 -2.20 3.73
CA THR A 47 -11.00 -2.68 4.36
C THR A 47 -11.88 -3.30 3.29
N ARG A 48 -12.27 -4.56 3.47
CA ARG A 48 -13.32 -5.19 2.65
C ARG A 48 -14.66 -4.60 3.05
N THR A 49 -15.15 -3.67 2.23
CA THR A 49 -16.55 -3.23 2.28
C THR A 49 -17.42 -4.22 1.50
N THR A 50 -18.54 -4.59 2.09
CA THR A 50 -19.55 -5.40 1.39
C THR A 50 -20.39 -4.51 0.46
N ALA A 51 -21.03 -5.12 -0.54
CA ALA A 51 -21.91 -4.37 -1.45
C ALA A 51 -23.07 -3.71 -0.69
N GLU A 52 -23.55 -4.34 0.38
CA GLU A 52 -24.62 -3.83 1.25
C GLU A 52 -24.21 -2.52 1.96
N GLU A 53 -22.97 -2.43 2.47
CA GLU A 53 -22.44 -1.19 3.08
C GLU A 53 -22.28 -0.03 2.08
N ARG A 54 -22.03 -0.32 0.80
CA ARG A 54 -21.87 0.72 -0.23
C ARG A 54 -23.19 1.33 -0.69
N THR A 55 -24.30 0.64 -0.48
CA THR A 55 -25.65 1.07 -0.86
C THR A 55 -26.52 1.47 0.32
N ALA A 56 -25.99 1.36 1.56
CA ALA A 56 -26.65 1.89 2.75
C ALA A 56 -26.69 3.44 2.67
N PRO A 57 -27.81 4.07 3.05
CA PRO A 57 -28.00 5.52 2.96
C PRO A 57 -27.03 6.31 3.85
#